data_AF-A0A9P6RFB5-F1
#
_entry.id   AF-A0A9P6RFB5-F1
#
_cell.length_a   1.000
_cell.length_b   1.000
_cell.length_c   1.000
_cell.angle_alpha   90.00
_cell.angle_beta   90.00
_cell.angle_gamma   90.00
#
_symmetry.space_group_name_H-M   'P 1'
#
loop_
_entity.id
_entity.type
_entity.pdbx_description
1 polymer ?
#
loop_
_entity_poly.entity_id
_entity_poly.type
_entity_poly.pdbx_seq_one_letter_code
_entity_poly.pdbx_strand_id
1 'polypeptide(L)'
;MPHFNKEQCLDYKDAFVALSGIWNTLSVAANQAFTPLQLQEVRALCKVQEMDRKEPEIDDLVKVLAEILETGTLEEVMEKTYDLQVQSPSLRCVLHVLQLEAVFSTGSSPRNCDCLLTAGGIEVGNFECKKAGSAKVEVSSQQRKNLKINKSILLELENYELESPLLLSIHGLSATIFKIVKYEDIWVGAKACDPVLLPEQPEEFEHFLSEHLQRLMNLLHQYDVYGRNVVRQVTRAKFRKKAVEDDEEDQGSQSVMESLEWENVVLRTPTKPAKSTLGIVKRIRDEADAQ
;
A
#
# COMPACT_ATOMS: atom_id res chain seq x y z
N MET A 1 -46.35 -7.47 0.71
CA MET A 1 -44.94 -7.03 0.60
C MET A 1 -44.26 -7.91 -0.43
N PRO A 2 -43.58 -7.36 -1.45
CA PRO A 2 -42.84 -8.19 -2.39
C PRO A 2 -41.78 -8.98 -1.62
N HIS A 3 -41.74 -10.30 -1.82
CA HIS A 3 -40.69 -11.15 -1.28
C HIS A 3 -39.37 -10.73 -1.92
N PHE A 4 -38.53 -10.01 -1.16
CA PHE A 4 -37.15 -9.76 -1.57
C PHE A 4 -36.46 -11.11 -1.73
N ASN A 5 -36.05 -11.41 -2.96
CA ASN A 5 -35.22 -12.57 -3.22
C ASN A 5 -33.86 -12.33 -2.57
N LYS A 6 -33.62 -12.98 -1.42
CA LYS A 6 -32.39 -12.82 -0.63
C LYS A 6 -31.13 -13.16 -1.43
N GLU A 7 -31.26 -13.96 -2.50
CA GLU A 7 -30.15 -14.33 -3.39
C GLU A 7 -29.77 -13.20 -4.36
N GLN A 8 -30.64 -12.20 -4.57
CA GLN A 8 -30.38 -11.05 -5.44
C GLN A 8 -29.94 -9.80 -4.67
N CYS A 9 -29.96 -9.84 -3.33
CA CYS A 9 -29.50 -8.74 -2.51
C CYS A 9 -28.00 -8.85 -2.25
N LEU A 10 -27.24 -7.84 -2.68
CA LEU A 10 -25.90 -7.59 -2.16
C LEU A 10 -25.92 -7.70 -0.62
N ASP A 11 -24.90 -8.35 -0.04
CA ASP A 11 -24.69 -8.29 1.41
C ASP A 11 -24.70 -6.81 1.82
N TYR A 12 -25.39 -6.46 2.91
CA TYR A 12 -25.45 -5.09 3.45
C TYR A 12 -24.05 -4.45 3.55
N LYS A 13 -23.00 -5.25 3.79
CA LYS A 13 -21.61 -4.78 3.83
C LYS A 13 -21.07 -4.37 2.46
N ASP A 14 -21.41 -5.11 1.40
CA ASP A 14 -21.02 -4.78 0.03
C ASP A 14 -21.83 -3.60 -0.50
N ALA A 15 -23.13 -3.57 -0.20
CA ALA A 15 -23.99 -2.43 -0.49
C ALA A 15 -23.49 -1.15 0.20
N PHE A 16 -23.02 -1.24 1.45
CA PHE A 16 -22.44 -0.09 2.16
C PHE A 16 -21.16 0.44 1.51
N VAL A 17 -20.30 -0.44 1.01
CA VAL A 17 -19.09 -0.03 0.27
C VAL A 17 -19.47 0.61 -1.07
N ALA A 18 -20.39 0.01 -1.81
CA ALA A 18 -20.93 0.57 -3.05
C ALA A 18 -21.60 1.94 -2.84
N LEU A 19 -22.39 2.11 -1.77
CA LEU A 19 -23.00 3.39 -1.40
C LEU A 19 -21.97 4.45 -1.01
N SER A 20 -20.77 4.05 -0.60
CA SER A 20 -19.64 4.99 -0.44
C SER A 20 -19.00 5.38 -1.78
N GLY A 21 -19.56 4.94 -2.91
CA GLY A 21 -19.14 5.23 -4.28
C GLY A 21 -17.86 4.52 -4.71
N ILE A 22 -17.52 3.39 -4.08
CA ILE A 22 -16.46 2.49 -4.56
C ILE A 22 -17.02 1.08 -4.70
N TRP A 23 -16.77 0.47 -5.84
CA TRP A 23 -17.13 -0.90 -6.12
C TRP A 23 -15.95 -1.83 -5.83
N ASN A 24 -16.22 -2.93 -5.13
CA ASN A 24 -15.20 -3.93 -4.79
C ASN A 24 -15.34 -5.16 -5.68
N THR A 25 -14.51 -5.29 -6.70
CA THR A 25 -14.56 -6.45 -7.61
C THR A 25 -14.06 -7.75 -6.98
N LEU A 26 -13.50 -7.69 -5.77
CA LEU A 26 -13.08 -8.88 -5.02
C LEU A 26 -14.29 -9.60 -4.40
N SER A 27 -15.47 -8.97 -4.32
CA SER A 27 -16.69 -9.62 -3.87
C SER A 27 -17.42 -10.27 -5.04
N VAL A 28 -17.58 -11.60 -4.98
CA VAL A 28 -18.37 -12.37 -5.96
C VAL A 28 -19.83 -11.90 -5.96
N ALA A 29 -20.40 -11.64 -4.78
CA ALA A 29 -21.77 -11.15 -4.65
C ALA A 29 -21.91 -9.75 -5.26
N ALA A 30 -20.92 -8.87 -5.05
CA ALA A 30 -20.95 -7.56 -5.69
C ALA A 30 -20.89 -7.69 -7.21
N ASN A 31 -19.99 -8.50 -7.74
CA ASN A 31 -19.82 -8.65 -9.19
C ASN A 31 -21.10 -9.04 -9.95
N GLN A 32 -22.10 -9.62 -9.30
CA GLN A 32 -23.40 -9.94 -9.93
C GLN A 32 -24.17 -8.71 -10.44
N ALA A 33 -23.89 -7.51 -9.91
CA ALA A 33 -24.56 -6.29 -10.38
C ALA A 33 -23.93 -5.70 -11.66
N PHE A 34 -22.76 -6.18 -12.07
CA PHE A 34 -22.12 -5.78 -13.32
C PHE A 34 -22.39 -6.81 -14.41
N THR A 35 -22.48 -6.36 -15.65
CA THR A 35 -22.44 -7.29 -16.78
C THR A 35 -21.05 -7.93 -16.89
N PRO A 36 -20.92 -9.13 -17.48
CA PRO A 36 -19.63 -9.77 -17.70
C PRO A 36 -18.63 -8.88 -18.48
N LEU A 37 -19.13 -8.10 -19.44
CA LEU A 37 -18.31 -7.17 -20.22
C LEU A 37 -17.76 -6.03 -19.35
N GLN A 38 -18.60 -5.36 -18.56
CA GLN A 38 -18.15 -4.30 -17.66
C GLN A 38 -17.14 -4.82 -16.62
N LEU A 39 -17.34 -6.04 -16.10
CA LEU A 39 -16.35 -6.66 -15.20
C LEU A 39 -15.01 -6.88 -15.89
N GLN A 40 -15.01 -7.29 -17.15
CA GLN A 40 -13.80 -7.49 -17.93
C GLN A 40 -13.07 -6.17 -18.16
N GLU A 41 -13.78 -5.11 -18.55
CA GLU A 41 -13.24 -3.77 -18.76
C GLU A 41 -12.61 -3.22 -17.49
N VAL A 42 -13.35 -3.24 -16.38
CA VAL A 42 -12.87 -2.79 -15.07
C VAL A 42 -11.62 -3.56 -14.63
N ARG A 43 -11.61 -4.90 -14.78
CA ARG A 43 -10.44 -5.71 -14.42
C ARG A 43 -9.24 -5.38 -15.29
N ALA A 44 -9.46 -5.11 -16.58
CA ALA A 44 -8.41 -4.70 -17.50
C ALA A 44 -7.81 -3.33 -17.11
N LEU A 45 -8.64 -2.37 -16.69
CA LEU A 45 -8.18 -1.05 -16.22
C LEU A 45 -7.33 -1.12 -14.95
N CYS A 46 -7.64 -2.05 -14.04
CA CYS A 46 -6.89 -2.23 -12.81
C CYS A 46 -5.62 -3.08 -12.99
N LYS A 47 -5.56 -3.93 -14.02
CA LYS A 47 -4.42 -4.83 -14.25
C LYS A 47 -3.19 -4.01 -14.62
N VAL A 48 -2.07 -4.27 -13.93
CA VAL A 48 -0.78 -3.64 -14.21
C VAL A 48 0.13 -4.70 -14.79
N GLN A 49 0.36 -4.64 -16.11
CA GLN A 49 1.10 -5.69 -16.84
C GLN A 49 2.56 -5.73 -16.43
N GLU A 50 3.12 -4.58 -16.05
CA GLU A 50 4.48 -4.40 -15.57
C GLU A 50 4.75 -5.23 -14.32
N MET A 51 3.72 -5.54 -13.52
CA MET A 51 3.88 -6.39 -12.34
C MET A 51 4.27 -7.81 -12.68
N ASP A 52 3.76 -8.34 -13.79
CA ASP A 52 4.02 -9.71 -14.25
C ASP A 52 5.18 -9.77 -15.27
N ARG A 53 5.85 -8.64 -15.54
CA ARG A 53 7.00 -8.59 -16.43
C ARG A 53 8.21 -9.24 -15.78
N LYS A 54 8.81 -10.20 -16.49
CA LYS A 54 10.09 -10.82 -16.13
C LYS A 54 11.24 -10.00 -16.69
N GLU A 55 12.21 -9.68 -15.83
CA GLU A 55 13.45 -9.05 -16.27
C GLU A 55 14.54 -10.12 -16.36
N PRO A 56 15.19 -10.31 -17.52
CA PRO A 56 16.20 -11.36 -17.70
C PRO A 56 17.33 -11.29 -16.66
N GLU A 57 17.72 -10.09 -16.24
CA GLU A 57 18.75 -9.86 -15.22
C GLU A 57 18.33 -10.40 -13.84
N ILE A 58 17.04 -10.35 -13.52
CA ILE A 58 16.48 -10.91 -12.28
C ILE A 58 16.31 -12.42 -12.42
N ASP A 59 15.89 -12.92 -13.58
CA ASP A 59 15.83 -14.37 -13.84
C ASP A 59 17.22 -15.03 -13.72
N ASP A 60 18.27 -14.37 -14.22
CA ASP A 60 19.63 -14.86 -14.10
C ASP A 60 20.13 -14.82 -12.64
N LEU A 61 19.77 -13.77 -11.87
CA LEU A 61 19.98 -13.75 -10.43
C LEU A 61 19.26 -14.91 -9.73
N VAL A 62 17.99 -15.13 -10.05
CA VAL A 62 17.16 -16.19 -9.47
C VAL A 62 17.76 -17.57 -9.72
N LYS A 63 18.24 -17.84 -10.94
CA LYS A 63 18.92 -19.10 -11.26
C LYS A 63 20.16 -19.30 -10.39
N VAL A 64 21.00 -18.28 -10.26
CA VAL A 64 22.21 -18.34 -9.41
C VAL A 64 21.83 -18.58 -7.95
N LEU A 65 20.78 -17.93 -7.44
CA LEU A 65 20.32 -18.14 -6.07
C LEU A 65 19.69 -19.52 -5.86
N ALA A 66 18.96 -20.05 -6.85
CA ALA A 66 18.39 -21.39 -6.82
C ALA A 66 19.47 -22.47 -6.81
N GLU A 67 20.51 -22.35 -7.65
CA GLU A 67 21.66 -23.26 -7.68
C GLU A 67 22.40 -23.32 -6.32
N ILE A 68 22.49 -22.18 -5.63
CA ILE A 68 23.09 -22.10 -4.29
C ILE A 68 22.15 -22.68 -3.23
N LEU A 69 20.83 -22.49 -3.35
CA LEU A 69 19.86 -23.11 -2.45
C LEU A 69 19.86 -24.65 -2.55
N GLU A 70 20.16 -25.21 -3.71
CA GLU A 70 20.26 -26.66 -3.91
C GLU A 70 21.49 -27.28 -3.24
N THR A 71 22.56 -26.51 -3.06
CA THR A 71 23.89 -27.04 -2.73
C THR A 71 24.56 -26.40 -1.52
N GLY A 72 24.05 -25.26 -1.06
CA GLY A 72 24.64 -24.39 -0.06
C GLY A 72 23.73 -24.06 1.12
N THR A 73 24.21 -23.19 2.00
CA THR A 73 23.47 -22.73 3.19
C THR A 73 22.70 -21.43 2.92
N LEU A 74 21.73 -21.12 3.78
CA LEU A 74 21.01 -19.84 3.71
C LEU A 74 21.96 -18.64 3.84
N GLU A 75 23.00 -18.74 4.68
CA GLU A 75 24.03 -17.71 4.80
C GLU A 75 24.79 -17.48 3.48
N GLU A 76 25.12 -18.54 2.74
CA GLU A 76 25.80 -18.44 1.43
C GLU A 76 24.90 -17.79 0.38
N VAL A 77 23.60 -18.10 0.39
CA VAL A 77 22.59 -17.43 -0.46
C VAL A 77 22.52 -15.95 -0.13
N MET A 78 22.53 -15.58 1.15
CA MET A 78 22.51 -14.18 1.59
C MET A 78 23.78 -13.43 1.16
N GLU A 79 24.96 -13.98 1.43
CA GLU A 79 26.25 -13.38 1.05
C GLU A 79 26.35 -13.18 -0.46
N LYS A 80 25.94 -14.19 -1.24
CA LYS A 80 25.93 -14.07 -2.70
C LYS A 80 24.93 -13.05 -3.21
N THR A 81 23.76 -12.96 -2.58
CA THR A 81 22.77 -11.92 -2.89
C THR A 81 23.38 -10.54 -2.70
N TYR A 82 24.11 -10.31 -1.61
CA TYR A 82 24.83 -9.05 -1.36
C TYR A 82 25.93 -8.79 -2.40
N ASP A 83 26.72 -9.79 -2.78
CA ASP A 83 27.77 -9.65 -3.79
C ASP A 83 27.20 -9.28 -5.17
N LEU A 84 26.13 -9.94 -5.59
CA LEU A 84 25.47 -9.67 -6.87
C LEU A 84 24.82 -8.29 -6.88
N GLN A 85 24.30 -7.82 -5.74
CA GLN A 85 23.82 -6.45 -5.56
C GLN A 85 24.96 -5.42 -5.70
N VAL A 86 26.16 -5.71 -5.21
CA VAL A 86 27.31 -4.81 -5.40
C VAL A 86 27.72 -4.75 -6.88
N GLN A 87 27.68 -5.89 -7.57
CA GLN A 87 28.15 -6.02 -8.95
C GLN A 87 27.18 -5.43 -9.98
N SER A 88 25.86 -5.46 -9.72
CA SER A 88 24.87 -4.94 -10.66
C SER A 88 24.09 -3.73 -10.10
N PRO A 89 24.29 -2.51 -10.65
CA PRO A 89 23.54 -1.32 -10.24
C PRO A 89 22.01 -1.42 -10.43
N SER A 90 21.52 -2.21 -11.39
CA SER A 90 20.08 -2.49 -11.53
C SER A 90 19.55 -3.30 -10.34
N LEU A 91 20.36 -4.20 -9.79
CA LEU A 91 20.08 -4.93 -8.55
C LEU A 91 20.29 -4.06 -7.29
N ARG A 92 21.00 -2.92 -7.37
CA ARG A 92 21.04 -1.94 -6.25
C ARG A 92 19.73 -1.20 -6.07
N CYS A 93 18.86 -1.13 -7.08
CA CYS A 93 17.48 -0.65 -6.88
C CYS A 93 16.75 -1.51 -5.83
N VAL A 94 17.13 -2.79 -5.66
CA VAL A 94 16.66 -3.68 -4.58
C VAL A 94 17.07 -3.19 -3.19
N LEU A 95 18.15 -2.41 -3.05
CA LEU A 95 18.57 -1.78 -1.79
C LEU A 95 18.08 -0.33 -1.64
N HIS A 96 17.74 0.38 -2.72
CA HIS A 96 16.92 1.59 -2.62
C HIS A 96 15.55 1.29 -1.97
N VAL A 97 15.13 0.02 -1.96
CA VAL A 97 13.99 -0.48 -1.16
C VAL A 97 14.19 -0.25 0.34
N LEU A 98 15.41 -0.33 0.86
CA LEU A 98 15.71 0.07 2.24
C LEU A 98 15.69 1.61 2.41
N GLN A 99 15.79 2.37 1.32
CA GLN A 99 15.53 3.81 1.30
C GLN A 99 14.06 4.16 1.06
N LEU A 100 13.18 3.21 0.74
CA LEU A 100 11.72 3.45 0.75
C LEU A 100 11.24 3.80 2.16
N GLU A 101 11.93 3.38 3.22
CA GLU A 101 11.66 3.85 4.60
C GLU A 101 11.89 5.37 4.74
N ALA A 102 12.79 5.95 3.93
CA ALA A 102 13.02 7.40 3.89
C ALA A 102 12.00 8.14 3.00
N VAL A 103 11.37 7.46 2.03
CA VAL A 103 10.34 8.03 1.13
C VAL A 103 8.93 7.88 1.70
N PHE A 104 8.66 6.72 2.31
CA PHE A 104 7.43 6.35 2.99
C PHE A 104 7.72 6.20 4.47
N SER A 105 7.28 7.18 5.27
CA SER A 105 7.35 7.05 6.72
C SER A 105 6.33 6.00 7.18
N THR A 106 6.78 4.77 7.38
CA THR A 106 5.92 3.69 7.88
C THR A 106 5.88 3.76 9.41
N GLY A 107 4.86 4.40 9.98
CA GLY A 107 4.70 4.57 11.44
C GLY A 107 4.40 3.29 12.24
N SER A 108 4.84 2.12 11.79
CA SER A 108 4.43 0.80 12.29
C SER A 108 5.47 0.15 13.22
N SER A 109 4.98 -0.54 14.26
CA SER A 109 5.79 -1.48 15.04
C SER A 109 5.72 -2.88 14.40
N PRO A 110 6.73 -3.76 14.58
CA PRO A 110 6.75 -5.11 14.01
C PRO A 110 5.56 -6.00 14.43
N ARG A 111 4.77 -5.59 15.42
CA ARG A 111 3.59 -6.32 15.90
C ARG A 111 2.27 -5.89 15.23
N ASN A 112 2.25 -4.73 14.56
CA ASN A 112 1.10 -4.18 13.83
C ASN A 112 1.58 -3.60 12.50
N CYS A 113 1.58 -4.41 11.44
CA CYS A 113 1.94 -3.98 10.07
C CYS A 113 0.83 -3.17 9.38
N ASP A 114 -0.09 -2.58 10.15
CA ASP A 114 -1.04 -1.60 9.63
C ASP A 114 -0.29 -0.26 9.51
N CYS A 115 -0.25 0.30 8.30
CA CYS A 115 0.58 1.45 7.99
C CYS A 115 -0.16 2.43 7.09
N LEU A 116 -0.10 3.72 7.42
CA LEU A 116 -0.42 4.79 6.48
C LEU A 116 0.85 5.13 5.72
N LEU A 117 0.77 5.08 4.40
CA LEU A 117 1.82 5.59 3.54
C LEU A 117 1.68 7.08 3.38
N THR A 118 2.80 7.77 3.57
CA THR A 118 2.92 9.20 3.30
C THR A 118 4.06 9.45 2.32
N ALA A 119 3.90 10.42 1.43
CA ALA A 119 4.96 10.89 0.54
C ALA A 119 4.79 12.39 0.31
N GLY A 120 5.88 13.17 0.34
CA GLY A 120 5.81 14.63 0.21
C GLY A 120 4.98 15.33 1.32
N GLY A 121 4.78 14.66 2.46
CA GLY A 121 3.99 15.17 3.59
C GLY A 121 2.47 15.01 3.44
N ILE A 122 1.99 14.23 2.47
CA ILE A 122 0.57 13.88 2.32
C ILE A 122 0.36 12.37 2.43
N GLU A 123 -0.84 11.94 2.80
CA GLU A 123 -1.24 10.53 2.80
C GLU A 123 -1.45 10.06 1.36
N VAL A 124 -0.89 8.90 1.01
CA VAL A 124 -0.99 8.34 -0.35
C VAL A 124 -1.56 6.92 -0.38
N GLY A 125 -1.64 6.24 0.76
CA GLY A 125 -2.26 4.93 0.83
C GLY A 125 -2.36 4.39 2.24
N ASN A 126 -3.18 3.37 2.41
CA ASN A 126 -3.34 2.63 3.66
C ASN A 126 -3.09 1.13 3.42
N PHE A 127 -2.20 0.58 4.21
CA PHE A 127 -1.85 -0.83 4.24
C PHE A 127 -2.37 -1.45 5.52
N GLU A 128 -2.99 -2.61 5.37
CA GLU A 128 -3.50 -3.36 6.50
C GLU A 128 -3.06 -4.82 6.39
N CYS A 129 -2.66 -5.36 7.54
CA CYS A 129 -2.21 -6.73 7.68
C CYS A 129 -3.20 -7.53 8.52
N LYS A 130 -3.47 -8.75 8.08
CA LYS A 130 -4.21 -9.75 8.85
C LYS A 130 -3.37 -10.99 9.10
N LYS A 131 -3.61 -11.58 10.27
CA LYS A 131 -2.96 -12.82 10.70
C LYS A 131 -3.37 -13.96 9.78
N ALA A 132 -2.46 -14.90 9.51
CA ALA A 132 -2.71 -16.06 8.64
C ALA A 132 -3.95 -16.89 9.02
N GLY A 133 -4.27 -16.96 10.32
CA GLY A 133 -5.43 -17.70 10.84
C GLY A 133 -6.75 -16.93 10.83
N SER A 134 -6.81 -15.72 10.25
CA SER A 134 -8.05 -14.94 10.21
C SER A 134 -9.10 -15.61 9.31
N ALA A 135 -10.36 -15.56 9.73
CA ALA A 135 -11.44 -16.15 8.94
C ALA A 135 -11.60 -15.39 7.61
N LYS A 136 -11.94 -16.09 6.52
CA LYS A 136 -12.14 -15.48 5.18
C LYS A 136 -13.10 -14.29 5.20
N VAL A 137 -14.14 -14.35 6.04
CA VAL A 137 -15.12 -13.27 6.23
C VAL A 137 -14.48 -12.03 6.86
N GLU A 138 -13.54 -12.20 7.79
CA GLU A 138 -12.81 -11.10 8.42
C GLU A 138 -11.84 -10.45 7.44
N VAL A 139 -11.09 -11.25 6.68
CA VAL A 139 -10.17 -10.76 5.64
C VAL A 139 -10.94 -9.97 4.58
N SER A 140 -12.05 -10.52 4.08
CA SER A 140 -12.94 -9.83 3.13
C SER A 140 -13.50 -8.54 3.72
N SER A 141 -13.91 -8.55 5.00
CA SER A 141 -14.38 -7.35 5.67
C SER A 141 -13.28 -6.29 5.83
N GLN A 142 -12.02 -6.70 6.00
CA GLN A 142 -10.90 -5.77 6.10
C GLN A 142 -10.59 -5.16 4.73
N GLN A 143 -10.50 -5.97 3.68
CA GLN A 143 -10.27 -5.49 2.31
C GLN A 143 -11.28 -4.42 1.90
N ARG A 144 -12.57 -4.60 2.27
CA ARG A 144 -13.62 -3.60 2.06
C ARG A 144 -13.38 -2.28 2.79
N LYS A 145 -12.96 -2.34 4.05
CA LYS A 145 -12.60 -1.14 4.82
C LYS A 145 -11.40 -0.46 4.21
N ASN A 146 -10.39 -1.22 3.81
CA ASN A 146 -9.17 -0.70 3.21
C ASN A 146 -9.46 0.01 1.88
N LEU A 147 -10.31 -0.57 1.03
CA LEU A 147 -10.76 0.07 -0.21
C LEU A 147 -11.46 1.41 0.06
N LYS A 148 -12.33 1.48 1.07
CA LYS A 148 -13.01 2.73 1.44
C LYS A 148 -12.04 3.80 1.93
N ILE A 149 -11.09 3.44 2.78
CA ILE A 149 -10.07 4.38 3.29
C ILE A 149 -9.21 4.90 2.13
N ASN A 150 -8.71 4.00 1.28
CA ASN A 150 -7.90 4.39 0.13
C ASN A 150 -8.68 5.21 -0.90
N LYS A 151 -10.00 4.99 -1.06
CA LYS A 151 -10.85 5.89 -1.85
C LYS A 151 -10.83 7.31 -1.27
N SER A 152 -10.98 7.47 0.04
CA SER A 152 -10.93 8.80 0.67
C SER A 152 -9.59 9.49 0.46
N ILE A 153 -8.48 8.75 0.58
CA ILE A 153 -7.13 9.26 0.29
C ILE A 153 -7.04 9.69 -1.18
N LEU A 154 -7.57 8.88 -2.10
CA LEU A 154 -7.52 9.17 -3.53
C LEU A 154 -8.29 10.43 -3.93
N LEU A 155 -9.42 10.73 -3.26
CA LEU A 155 -10.13 12.00 -3.45
C LEU A 155 -9.28 13.21 -3.04
N GLU A 156 -8.40 13.05 -2.04
CA GLU A 156 -7.44 14.09 -1.67
C GLU A 156 -6.31 14.21 -2.72
N LEU A 157 -5.82 13.08 -3.22
CA LEU A 157 -4.79 13.00 -4.26
C LEU A 157 -5.22 13.66 -5.59
N GLU A 158 -6.52 13.63 -5.93
CA GLU A 158 -7.05 14.32 -7.11
C GLU A 158 -6.73 15.83 -7.11
N ASN A 159 -6.63 16.47 -5.93
CA ASN A 159 -6.26 17.90 -5.81
C ASN A 159 -4.81 18.19 -6.25
N TYR A 160 -3.99 17.13 -6.38
CA TYR A 160 -2.59 17.20 -6.78
C TYR A 160 -2.35 16.58 -8.16
N GLU A 161 -3.43 16.21 -8.89
CA GLU A 161 -3.36 15.47 -10.16
C GLU A 161 -2.59 14.14 -10.00
N LEU A 162 -2.78 13.47 -8.87
CA LEU A 162 -2.15 12.19 -8.54
C LEU A 162 -3.15 11.04 -8.65
N GLU A 163 -2.70 9.92 -9.22
CA GLU A 163 -3.47 8.67 -9.26
C GLU A 163 -3.29 7.85 -7.97
N SER A 164 -4.10 6.81 -7.79
CA SER A 164 -3.89 5.83 -6.72
C SER A 164 -2.58 5.09 -6.95
N PRO A 165 -1.72 4.94 -5.93
CA PRO A 165 -0.66 3.95 -6.00
C PRO A 165 -1.26 2.55 -6.02
N LEU A 166 -0.40 1.56 -6.29
CA LEU A 166 -0.73 0.18 -5.95
C LEU A 166 -0.97 0.05 -4.45
N LEU A 167 -1.90 -0.81 -4.07
CA LEU A 167 -2.31 -0.99 -2.68
C LEU A 167 -2.10 -2.43 -2.27
N LEU A 168 -1.68 -2.62 -1.02
CA LEU A 168 -1.37 -3.92 -0.45
C LEU A 168 -2.39 -4.31 0.62
N SER A 169 -2.82 -5.57 0.56
CA SER A 169 -3.49 -6.25 1.65
C SER A 169 -2.75 -7.55 1.94
N ILE A 170 -2.15 -7.63 3.12
CA ILE A 170 -1.35 -8.78 3.54
C ILE A 170 -2.20 -9.67 4.44
N HIS A 171 -2.22 -10.97 4.17
CA HIS A 171 -2.89 -11.99 4.95
C HIS A 171 -1.97 -13.19 5.13
N GLY A 172 -1.38 -13.31 6.32
CA GLY A 172 -0.36 -14.33 6.56
C GLY A 172 0.82 -14.16 5.62
N LEU A 173 1.10 -15.19 4.83
CA LEU A 173 2.18 -15.24 3.84
C LEU A 173 1.72 -14.87 2.42
N SER A 174 0.49 -14.38 2.27
CA SER A 174 -0.04 -13.91 1.00
C SER A 174 -0.23 -12.40 1.00
N ALA A 175 0.20 -11.73 -0.07
CA ALA A 175 -0.09 -10.34 -0.32
C ALA A 175 -0.95 -10.20 -1.58
N THR A 176 -2.14 -9.60 -1.43
CA THR A 176 -2.97 -9.19 -2.56
C THR A 176 -2.64 -7.75 -2.92
N ILE A 177 -2.26 -7.55 -4.18
CA ILE A 177 -1.98 -6.23 -4.75
C ILE A 177 -3.19 -5.79 -5.56
N PHE A 178 -3.74 -4.62 -5.25
CA PHE A 178 -4.91 -4.07 -5.92
C PHE A 178 -4.68 -2.63 -6.35
N LYS A 179 -5.43 -2.20 -7.37
CA LYS A 179 -5.47 -0.81 -7.84
C LYS A 179 -6.90 -0.30 -7.73
N ILE A 180 -7.04 0.97 -7.37
CA ILE A 180 -8.32 1.68 -7.43
C ILE A 180 -8.26 2.62 -8.63
N VAL A 181 -9.27 2.51 -9.50
CA VAL A 181 -9.42 3.35 -10.70
C VAL A 181 -10.81 3.94 -10.75
N LYS A 182 -10.98 5.03 -11.49
CA LYS A 182 -12.29 5.60 -11.78
C LYS A 182 -12.83 4.93 -13.04
N TYR A 183 -14.04 4.38 -12.95
CA TYR A 183 -14.79 3.83 -14.08
C TYR A 183 -16.12 4.54 -14.13
N GLU A 184 -16.30 5.39 -15.14
CA GLU A 184 -17.47 6.29 -15.24
C GLU A 184 -17.57 7.20 -13.99
N ASP A 185 -18.68 7.14 -13.27
CA ASP A 185 -19.00 7.95 -12.08
C ASP A 185 -18.66 7.24 -10.75
N ILE A 186 -18.16 6.01 -10.81
CA ILE A 186 -17.83 5.20 -9.64
C ILE A 186 -16.32 4.90 -9.57
N TRP A 187 -15.83 4.73 -8.35
CA TRP A 187 -14.50 4.16 -8.13
C TRP A 187 -14.60 2.65 -8.15
N VAL A 188 -13.58 1.97 -8.64
CA VAL A 188 -13.55 0.51 -8.65
C VAL A 188 -12.19 0.00 -8.20
N GLY A 189 -12.19 -0.93 -7.24
CA GLY A 189 -11.00 -1.64 -6.78
C GLY A 189 -10.94 -3.05 -7.37
N ALA A 190 -9.82 -3.41 -7.99
CA ALA A 190 -9.57 -4.78 -8.45
C ALA A 190 -8.11 -5.19 -8.29
N LYS A 191 -7.84 -6.50 -8.40
CA LYS A 191 -6.47 -7.02 -8.35
C LYS A 191 -5.64 -6.42 -9.48
N ALA A 192 -4.46 -5.92 -9.16
CA ALA A 192 -3.52 -5.38 -10.14
C ALA A 192 -2.70 -6.48 -10.81
N CYS A 193 -2.42 -7.55 -10.07
CA CYS A 193 -1.73 -8.74 -10.53
C CYS A 193 -2.16 -9.96 -9.69
N ASP A 194 -1.56 -11.11 -9.97
CA ASP A 194 -1.70 -12.28 -9.12
C ASP A 194 -1.06 -12.04 -7.75
N PRO A 195 -1.59 -12.66 -6.69
CA PRO A 195 -1.06 -12.45 -5.34
C PRO A 195 0.40 -12.89 -5.25
N VAL A 196 1.15 -12.18 -4.42
CA VAL A 196 2.50 -12.60 -4.02
C VAL A 196 2.35 -13.58 -2.86
N LEU A 197 2.95 -14.76 -2.98
CA LEU A 197 2.95 -15.79 -1.95
C LEU A 197 4.37 -15.96 -1.44
N LEU A 198 4.58 -15.86 -0.13
CA LEU A 198 5.86 -16.19 0.51
C LEU A 198 5.90 -17.71 0.74
N PRO A 199 7.07 -18.34 0.60
CA PRO A 199 7.19 -19.79 0.76
C PRO A 199 6.99 -20.18 2.23
N GLU A 200 6.17 -21.20 2.46
CA GLU A 200 5.97 -21.88 3.75
C GLU A 200 6.95 -23.03 3.93
N GLN A 201 7.28 -23.72 2.83
CA GLN A 201 8.16 -24.89 2.83
C GLN A 201 9.35 -24.70 1.89
N PRO A 202 10.49 -25.38 2.14
CA PRO A 202 11.68 -25.30 1.29
C PRO A 202 11.41 -25.56 -0.20
N GLU A 203 10.54 -26.52 -0.52
CA GLU A 203 10.16 -26.86 -1.90
C GLU A 203 9.41 -25.74 -2.64
N GLU A 204 8.90 -24.73 -1.94
CA GLU A 204 8.20 -23.59 -2.53
C GLU A 204 9.15 -22.44 -2.90
N PHE A 205 10.41 -22.49 -2.45
CA PHE A 205 11.38 -21.41 -2.69
C PHE A 205 11.71 -21.23 -4.17
N GLU A 206 11.82 -22.30 -4.94
CA GLU A 206 12.11 -22.19 -6.38
C GLU A 206 10.99 -21.44 -7.11
N HIS A 207 9.73 -21.76 -6.80
CA HIS A 207 8.58 -21.07 -7.34
C HIS A 207 8.51 -19.61 -6.86
N PHE A 208 8.80 -19.38 -5.58
CA PHE A 208 8.86 -18.03 -5.02
C PHE A 208 9.88 -17.15 -5.75
N LEU A 209 11.10 -17.65 -5.92
CA LEU A 209 12.17 -16.89 -6.57
C LEU A 209 11.83 -16.60 -8.04
N SER A 210 11.30 -17.59 -8.77
CA SER A 210 11.02 -17.45 -10.21
C SER A 210 9.77 -16.62 -10.54
N GLU A 211 8.78 -16.55 -9.65
CA GLU A 211 7.48 -15.94 -9.96
C GLU A 211 7.09 -14.80 -9.01
N HIS A 212 7.35 -14.94 -7.72
CA HIS A 212 6.86 -14.01 -6.70
C HIS A 212 7.88 -12.92 -6.35
N LEU A 213 9.17 -13.24 -6.36
CA LEU A 213 10.24 -12.27 -6.15
C LEU A 213 10.22 -11.19 -7.22
N GLN A 214 10.07 -11.56 -8.50
CA GLN A 214 9.95 -10.61 -9.61
C GLN A 214 8.78 -9.64 -9.39
N ARG A 215 7.61 -10.14 -8.99
CA ARG A 215 6.44 -9.28 -8.68
C ARG A 215 6.72 -8.35 -7.50
N LEU A 216 7.38 -8.84 -6.46
CA LEU A 216 7.78 -8.00 -5.33
C LEU A 216 8.73 -6.89 -5.79
N MET A 217 9.71 -7.22 -6.62
CA MET A 217 10.64 -6.25 -7.19
C MET A 217 9.94 -5.18 -8.04
N ASN A 218 9.04 -5.61 -8.92
CA ASN A 218 8.24 -4.72 -9.76
C ASN A 218 7.38 -3.78 -8.90
N LEU A 219 6.75 -4.31 -7.84
CA LEU A 219 5.95 -3.51 -6.91
C LEU A 219 6.78 -2.39 -6.26
N LEU A 220 7.97 -2.74 -5.79
CA LEU A 220 8.85 -1.79 -5.09
C LEU A 220 9.35 -0.70 -6.04
N HIS A 221 9.67 -1.07 -7.27
CA HIS A 221 10.00 -0.10 -8.32
C HIS A 221 8.83 0.86 -8.60
N GLN A 222 7.60 0.34 -8.71
CA GLN A 222 6.40 1.17 -8.88
C GLN A 222 6.22 2.16 -7.72
N TYR A 223 6.48 1.74 -6.48
CA TYR A 223 6.42 2.63 -5.31
C TYR A 223 7.50 3.73 -5.32
N ASP A 224 8.74 3.43 -5.70
CA ASP A 224 9.80 4.44 -5.82
C ASP A 224 9.45 5.49 -6.88
N VAL A 225 9.06 5.04 -8.09
CA VAL A 225 8.65 5.93 -9.18
C VAL A 225 7.47 6.80 -8.75
N TYR A 226 6.46 6.20 -8.12
CA TYR A 226 5.29 6.91 -7.62
C TYR A 226 5.68 7.94 -6.54
N GLY A 227 6.46 7.56 -5.53
CA GLY A 227 6.88 8.43 -4.45
C GLY A 227 7.62 9.67 -4.94
N ARG A 228 8.56 9.51 -5.89
CA ARG A 228 9.25 10.64 -6.54
C ARG A 228 8.29 11.57 -7.28
N ASN A 229 7.29 10.99 -7.96
CA ASN A 229 6.27 11.77 -8.65
C ASN A 229 5.41 12.58 -7.67
N VAL A 230 4.97 11.97 -6.55
CA VAL A 230 4.20 12.66 -5.50
C VAL A 230 4.98 13.86 -4.97
N VAL A 231 6.24 13.66 -4.55
CA VAL A 231 7.07 14.76 -4.02
C VAL A 231 7.16 15.91 -5.02
N ARG A 232 7.37 15.60 -6.31
CA ARG A 232 7.41 16.60 -7.38
C ARG A 232 6.08 17.34 -7.54
N GLN A 233 4.96 16.64 -7.58
CA GLN A 233 3.64 17.24 -7.81
C GLN A 233 3.15 18.05 -6.60
N VAL A 234 3.34 17.54 -5.39
CA VAL A 234 2.99 18.26 -4.15
C VAL A 234 3.82 19.54 -4.03
N THR A 235 5.11 19.47 -4.33
CA THR A 235 5.99 20.64 -4.32
C THR A 235 5.52 21.69 -5.34
N ARG A 236 5.21 21.27 -6.57
CA ARG A 236 4.66 22.16 -7.61
C ARG A 236 3.33 22.79 -7.20
N ALA A 237 2.43 22.02 -6.60
CA ALA A 237 1.14 22.51 -6.14
C ALA A 237 1.29 23.56 -5.02
N LYS A 238 2.22 23.34 -4.08
CA LYS A 238 2.55 24.32 -3.03
C LYS A 238 3.09 25.62 -3.63
N PHE A 239 4.01 25.54 -4.60
CA PHE A 239 4.52 26.73 -5.29
C PHE A 239 3.44 27.49 -6.07
N ARG A 240 2.53 26.78 -6.76
CA ARG A 240 1.41 27.42 -7.47
C ARG A 240 0.50 28.18 -6.51
N LYS A 241 0.17 27.58 -5.35
CA LYS A 241 -0.66 28.25 -4.33
C LYS A 241 0.03 29.50 -3.78
N LYS A 242 1.32 29.38 -3.43
CA LYS A 242 2.10 30.52 -2.94
C LYS A 242 2.20 31.65 -3.96
N ALA A 243 2.41 31.34 -5.25
CA ALA A 243 2.45 32.36 -6.29
C ALA A 243 1.12 33.10 -6.46
N VAL A 244 -0.01 32.42 -6.31
CA VAL A 244 -1.35 33.05 -6.33
C VAL A 244 -1.56 33.92 -5.09
N GLU A 245 -1.11 33.47 -3.91
CA GLU A 245 -1.16 34.25 -2.66
C GLU A 245 -0.23 35.48 -2.72
N ASP A 246 0.98 35.34 -3.26
CA ASP A 246 1.95 36.43 -3.45
C ASP A 246 1.46 37.44 -4.51
N ASP A 247 0.76 36.99 -5.57
CA ASP A 247 0.10 37.87 -6.54
C ASP A 247 -1.12 38.62 -5.93
N GLU A 248 -1.75 38.07 -4.88
CA GLU A 248 -2.79 38.75 -4.10
C GLU A 248 -2.20 39.68 -3.02
N GLU A 249 -0.96 39.47 -2.58
CA GLU A 249 -0.25 40.24 -1.55
C GLU A 249 0.78 41.27 -2.08
N ASP A 250 0.86 41.52 -3.40
CA ASP A 250 1.72 42.56 -3.99
C ASP A 250 1.16 44.00 -3.76
N GLN A 251 0.87 44.29 -2.49
CA GLN A 251 0.99 45.59 -1.84
C GLN A 251 2.13 45.66 -0.81
N GLY A 252 3.01 44.66 -0.68
CA GLY A 252 4.21 44.90 0.12
C GLY A 252 5.12 43.74 0.46
N SER A 253 6.25 43.73 -0.27
CA SER A 253 7.62 43.56 0.26
C SER A 253 8.17 42.14 0.43
N GLN A 254 9.31 41.96 -0.26
CA GLN A 254 10.50 41.15 0.05
C GLN A 254 10.37 39.62 0.10
N SER A 255 10.77 39.01 -1.02
CA SER A 255 11.02 37.57 -1.11
C SER A 255 12.22 37.16 -0.24
N VAL A 256 11.96 36.42 0.83
CA VAL A 256 12.98 35.65 1.54
C VAL A 256 13.04 34.26 0.92
N MET A 257 14.15 33.97 0.24
CA MET A 257 14.47 32.65 -0.27
C MET A 257 14.97 31.80 0.90
N GLU A 258 14.06 31.12 1.61
CA GLU A 258 14.43 30.15 2.65
C GLU A 258 14.86 28.83 2.00
N SER A 259 16.13 28.48 2.23
CA SER A 259 16.68 27.15 1.97
C SER A 259 15.91 26.09 2.74
N LEU A 260 15.59 24.97 2.08
CA LEU A 260 15.05 23.76 2.72
C LEU A 260 16.02 23.24 3.78
N GLU A 261 15.79 23.63 5.04
CA GLU A 261 16.43 23.01 6.19
C GLU A 261 15.70 21.72 6.53
N TRP A 262 16.43 20.60 6.44
CA TRP A 262 15.98 19.24 6.75
C TRP A 262 15.56 19.03 8.22
N GLU A 263 15.63 20.08 9.04
CA GLU A 263 15.37 20.06 10.48
C GLU A 263 13.87 20.16 10.84
N ASN A 264 13.00 20.49 9.87
CA ASN A 264 11.55 20.66 10.11
C ASN A 264 10.69 19.40 9.91
N VAL A 265 11.31 18.22 9.80
CA VAL A 265 10.58 16.93 9.79
C VAL A 265 10.14 16.59 11.21
N VAL A 266 8.99 17.12 11.62
CA VAL A 266 8.36 16.80 12.90
C VAL A 266 7.54 15.51 12.76
N LEU A 267 8.02 14.44 13.38
CA LEU A 267 7.29 13.18 13.55
C LEU A 267 6.08 13.39 14.47
N ARG A 268 4.87 13.42 13.91
CA ARG A 268 3.64 13.26 14.70
C ARG A 268 3.04 11.89 14.40
N THR A 269 3.20 10.96 15.34
CA THR A 269 2.43 9.71 15.35
C THR A 269 1.01 10.01 15.84
N PRO A 270 -0.04 9.72 15.07
CA PRO A 270 -1.36 9.52 15.65
C PRO A 270 -1.32 8.15 16.32
N THR A 271 -0.83 8.13 17.56
CA THR A 271 -1.15 7.03 18.45
C THR A 271 -2.67 7.00 18.54
N LYS A 272 -3.32 5.93 18.04
CA LYS A 272 -4.55 5.48 18.70
C LYS A 272 -4.23 5.54 20.18
N PRO A 273 -4.98 6.27 21.03
CA PRO A 273 -4.74 6.21 22.45
C PRO A 273 -4.75 4.72 22.80
N ALA A 274 -3.61 4.23 23.29
CA ALA A 274 -3.57 2.92 23.90
C ALA A 274 -4.77 2.90 24.84
N LYS A 275 -5.60 1.84 24.76
CA LYS A 275 -6.61 1.59 25.78
C LYS A 275 -5.92 1.86 27.11
N SER A 276 -6.31 2.91 27.82
CA SER A 276 -5.72 3.18 29.12
C SER A 276 -6.14 2.00 29.99
N THR A 277 -5.23 1.05 30.13
CA THR A 277 -5.07 0.34 31.38
C THR A 277 -5.10 1.43 32.43
N LEU A 278 -6.17 1.45 33.22
CA LEU A 278 -6.40 2.34 34.37
C LEU A 278 -5.06 2.81 34.91
N GLY A 279 -4.74 4.08 34.62
CA GLY A 279 -3.41 4.62 34.83
C GLY A 279 -2.99 4.44 36.28
N ILE A 280 -1.68 4.29 36.50
CA ILE A 280 -1.03 4.20 37.82
C ILE A 280 -1.59 5.24 38.80
N VAL A 281 -2.02 6.40 38.31
CA VAL A 281 -2.69 7.47 39.09
C VAL A 281 -4.03 7.04 39.71
N LYS A 282 -4.84 6.21 39.03
CA LYS A 282 -6.09 5.67 39.61
C LYS A 282 -5.82 4.57 40.63
N ARG A 283 -4.77 3.75 40.45
CA ARG A 283 -4.33 2.79 41.49
C ARG A 283 -3.83 3.48 42.75
N ILE A 284 -3.03 4.54 42.62
CA ILE A 284 -2.54 5.33 43.76
C ILE A 284 -3.69 6.02 44.49
N ARG A 285 -4.72 6.47 43.77
CA ARG A 285 -5.90 7.10 44.37
C ARG A 285 -6.80 6.09 45.10
N ASP A 286 -7.05 4.93 44.48
CA ASP A 286 -7.84 3.86 45.09
C ASP A 286 -7.13 3.22 46.30
N GLU A 287 -5.79 3.23 46.36
CA GLU A 287 -5.00 2.79 47.54
C GLU A 287 -4.95 3.84 48.66
N ALA A 288 -5.04 5.13 48.34
CA ALA A 288 -5.11 6.23 49.32
C ALA A 288 -6.51 6.40 49.93
N ASP A 289 -7.57 6.06 49.17
CA ASP A 289 -8.96 6.11 49.66
C ASP A 289 -9.36 4.82 50.43
N ALA A 290 -8.48 3.81 50.49
CA ALA A 290 -8.67 2.55 51.21
C ALA A 290 -7.92 2.46 52.56
N GLN A 291 -7.25 3.55 52.98
CA GLN A 291 -6.65 3.73 54.32
C GLN A 291 -7.45 4.74 55.13
#